data_AF-A0A7C6DNZ2-F1
#
_entry.id   AF-A0A7C6DNZ2-F1
#
_cell.length_a   1.000
_cell.length_b   1.000
_cell.length_c   1.000
_cell.angle_alpha   90.00
_cell.angle_beta   90.00
_cell.angle_gamma   90.00
#
_symmetry.space_group_name_H-M   'P 1'
#
loop_
_entity.id
_entity.type
_entity.pdbx_description
1 polymer ?
#
loop_
_entity_poly.entity_id
_entity_poly.type
_entity_poly.pdbx_seq_one_letter_code
_entity_poly.pdbx_strand_id
1 'polypeptide(L)'
;MRSKSGDATASAAAFYARQGPITDPGRCAGLLDGLPVDVNDLVRIVQGLMIHAHWTGRYGLHLDEGRKQEVNLRQVRRMLGRIV
;
A
#
# COMPACT_ATOMS: atom_id res chain seq x y z
N MET A 1 34.81 28.64 -17.82
CA MET A 1 34.34 28.41 -16.43
C MET A 1 32.91 28.91 -16.32
N ARG A 2 31.91 28.06 -16.57
CA ARG A 2 30.49 28.37 -16.28
C ARG A 2 30.06 27.44 -15.16
N SER A 3 29.91 28.00 -13.97
CA SER A 3 29.19 27.37 -12.87
C SER A 3 27.78 27.07 -13.35
N LYS A 4 27.45 25.78 -13.55
CA LYS A 4 26.04 25.36 -13.60
C LYS A 4 25.57 25.37 -12.15
N SER A 5 24.74 26.34 -11.82
CA SER A 5 23.94 26.35 -10.60
C SER A 5 23.25 24.99 -10.46
N GLY A 6 23.66 24.23 -9.46
CA GLY A 6 22.99 23.00 -9.06
C GLY A 6 21.69 23.37 -8.37
N ASP A 7 20.63 23.52 -9.16
CA ASP A 7 19.28 23.47 -8.61
C ASP A 7 19.01 22.01 -8.20
N ALA A 8 18.74 21.81 -6.92
CA ALA A 8 18.82 20.51 -6.27
C ALA A 8 17.62 19.62 -6.62
N THR A 9 17.68 18.93 -7.76
CA THR A 9 16.71 17.88 -8.09
C THR A 9 16.93 16.69 -7.17
N ALA A 10 15.97 16.41 -6.29
CA ALA A 10 15.95 15.17 -5.50
C ALA A 10 16.12 13.97 -6.45
N SER A 11 17.00 13.03 -6.08
CA SER A 11 17.23 11.84 -6.89
C SER A 11 15.93 11.07 -7.08
N ALA A 12 15.81 10.32 -8.18
CA ALA A 12 14.65 9.44 -8.40
C ALA A 12 14.40 8.51 -7.20
N ALA A 13 15.47 8.03 -6.56
CA ALA A 13 15.38 7.23 -5.33
C ALA A 13 14.71 8.00 -4.18
N ALA A 14 15.10 9.26 -3.93
CA ALA A 14 14.48 10.09 -2.90
C ALA A 14 13.00 10.41 -3.21
N PHE A 15 12.64 10.53 -4.49
CA PHE A 15 11.25 10.71 -4.90
C PHE A 15 10.40 9.47 -4.59
N TYR A 16 10.85 8.27 -4.98
CA TYR A 16 10.11 7.02 -4.78
C TYR A 16 10.16 6.48 -3.34
N ALA A 17 11.03 7.02 -2.48
CA ALA A 17 11.05 6.70 -1.05
C ALA A 17 9.88 7.32 -0.27
N ARG A 18 9.04 8.15 -0.89
CA ARG A 18 7.92 8.85 -0.25
C ARG A 18 6.59 8.26 -0.68
N GLN A 19 5.64 8.26 0.26
CA GLN A 19 4.25 7.92 -0.05
C GLN A 19 3.65 8.94 -1.02
N GLY A 20 2.87 8.45 -1.99
CA GLY A 20 2.09 9.27 -2.91
C GLY A 20 0.64 9.43 -2.46
N PRO A 21 -0.20 10.17 -3.21
CA PRO A 21 -1.60 10.43 -2.86
C PRO A 21 -2.48 9.17 -2.69
N ILE A 22 -2.09 8.07 -3.33
CA ILE A 22 -2.80 6.78 -3.26
C ILE A 22 -2.31 5.93 -2.08
N THR A 23 -1.02 6.03 -1.75
CA THR A 23 -0.36 5.14 -0.78
C THR A 23 -0.21 5.77 0.61
N ASP A 24 -0.49 7.07 0.75
CA ASP A 24 -0.52 7.77 2.04
C ASP A 24 -1.54 7.11 3.00
N PRO A 25 -1.09 6.60 4.16
CA PRO A 25 -1.96 6.00 5.17
C PRO A 25 -2.72 7.04 6.01
N GLY A 26 -2.33 8.32 5.98
CA GLY A 26 -2.91 9.38 6.79
C GLY A 26 -2.93 9.04 8.28
N ARG A 27 -4.09 9.21 8.94
CA ARG A 27 -4.25 8.92 10.38
C ARG A 27 -3.96 7.47 10.78
N CYS A 28 -3.98 6.55 9.82
CA CYS A 28 -3.76 5.12 10.05
C CYS A 28 -2.28 4.72 9.93
N ALA A 29 -1.34 5.68 9.82
CA ALA A 29 0.09 5.40 9.65
C ALA A 29 0.66 4.42 10.68
N GLY A 30 0.24 4.54 11.95
CA GLY A 30 0.71 3.68 13.04
C GLY A 30 0.38 2.19 12.87
N LEU A 31 -0.55 1.82 11.98
CA LEU A 31 -0.80 0.41 11.64
C LEU A 31 0.34 -0.23 10.85
N LEU A 32 1.26 0.59 10.29
CA LEU A 32 2.40 0.12 9.50
C LEU A 32 3.71 0.04 10.31
N ASP A 33 3.74 0.55 11.54
CA ASP A 33 4.98 0.69 12.34
C ASP A 33 5.66 -0.66 12.67
N GLY A 34 4.89 -1.75 12.72
CA GLY A 34 5.40 -3.10 12.99
C GLY A 34 5.87 -3.87 11.77
N LEU A 35 5.80 -3.29 10.57
CA LEU A 35 6.19 -3.99 9.34
C LEU A 35 7.71 -4.06 9.19
N PRO A 36 8.25 -5.19 8.69
CA PRO A 36 9.65 -5.27 8.32
C PRO A 36 10.05 -4.19 7.31
N VAL A 37 11.26 -3.67 7.44
CA VAL A 37 11.84 -2.72 6.47
C VAL A 37 12.57 -3.43 5.32
N ASP A 38 12.87 -4.72 5.47
CA ASP A 38 13.45 -5.54 4.41
C ASP A 38 12.37 -6.04 3.43
N VAL A 39 12.68 -5.96 2.14
CA VAL A 39 11.72 -6.33 1.07
C VAL A 39 11.46 -7.84 1.05
N ASN A 40 12.43 -8.69 1.36
CA ASN A 40 12.23 -10.14 1.36
C ASN A 40 11.29 -10.56 2.50
N ASP A 41 11.45 -9.95 3.68
CA ASP A 41 10.55 -10.18 4.81
C ASP A 41 9.12 -9.70 4.50
N LEU A 42 8.98 -8.55 3.85
CA LEU A 42 7.68 -8.06 3.37
C LEU A 42 7.03 -9.03 2.37
N VAL A 43 7.80 -9.53 1.39
CA VAL A 43 7.29 -10.52 0.42
C VAL A 43 6.81 -11.76 1.15
N ARG A 44 7.58 -12.28 2.11
CA ARG A 44 7.21 -13.48 2.87
C ARG A 44 5.88 -13.34 3.60
N ILE A 45 5.59 -12.19 4.20
CA ILE A 45 4.34 -11.98 4.94
C ILE A 45 3.14 -11.68 4.04
N VAL A 46 3.35 -11.06 2.87
CA VAL A 46 2.25 -10.69 1.96
C VAL A 46 1.73 -11.88 1.16
N GLN A 47 2.60 -12.84 0.85
CA GLN A 47 2.23 -14.01 0.04
C GLN A 47 1.12 -14.83 0.72
N GLY A 48 0.09 -15.18 -0.05
CA GLY A 48 -1.05 -15.96 0.44
C GLY A 48 -2.13 -15.15 1.17
N LEU A 49 -1.95 -13.85 1.39
CA LEU A 49 -2.96 -13.01 2.08
C LEU A 49 -4.08 -12.50 1.16
N MET A 50 -3.94 -12.64 -0.16
CA MET A 50 -4.89 -12.09 -1.12
C MET A 50 -5.69 -13.18 -1.83
N ILE A 51 -7.01 -13.02 -1.83
CA ILE A 51 -7.92 -13.83 -2.65
C ILE A 51 -8.56 -12.89 -3.67
N HIS A 52 -8.52 -13.25 -4.95
CA HIS A 52 -9.23 -12.52 -5.97
C HIS A 52 -10.75 -12.64 -5.73
N ALA A 53 -11.49 -11.53 -5.74
CA ALA A 53 -12.91 -11.50 -5.36
C ALA A 53 -13.79 -12.48 -6.16
N HIS A 54 -13.47 -12.71 -7.43
CA HIS A 54 -14.19 -13.66 -8.29
C HIS A 54 -13.91 -15.15 -7.98
N TRP A 55 -12.93 -15.43 -7.11
CA TRP A 55 -12.52 -16.79 -6.74
C TRP A 55 -12.97 -17.19 -5.33
N THR A 56 -13.53 -16.27 -4.55
CA THR A 56 -13.83 -16.49 -3.13
C THR A 56 -14.71 -17.72 -2.88
N GLY A 57 -15.66 -18.00 -3.77
CA GLY A 57 -16.51 -19.20 -3.69
C GLY A 57 -15.72 -20.52 -3.74
N ARG A 58 -14.61 -20.59 -4.49
CA ARG A 58 -13.72 -21.76 -4.50
C ARG A 58 -12.95 -21.95 -3.19
N TYR A 59 -12.84 -20.89 -2.41
CA TYR A 59 -12.23 -20.89 -1.08
C TYR A 59 -13.27 -20.97 0.04
N GLY A 60 -14.55 -21.23 -0.26
CA GLY A 60 -15.63 -21.27 0.73
C GLY A 60 -15.95 -19.91 1.36
N LEU A 61 -15.48 -18.81 0.76
CA LEU A 61 -15.67 -17.45 1.26
C LEU A 61 -16.82 -16.76 0.52
N HIS A 62 -17.87 -16.43 1.26
CA HIS A 62 -19.01 -15.65 0.78
C HIS A 62 -18.93 -14.23 1.34
N LEU A 63 -18.74 -13.26 0.44
CA LEU A 63 -18.68 -11.84 0.79
C LEU A 63 -20.08 -11.23 0.76
N ASP A 64 -20.42 -10.41 1.75
CA ASP A 64 -21.59 -9.54 1.69
C ASP A 64 -21.39 -8.39 0.67
N GLU A 65 -22.47 -7.66 0.34
CA GLU A 65 -22.40 -6.57 -0.63
C GLU A 65 -21.47 -5.42 -0.20
N GLY A 66 -21.34 -5.15 1.09
CA GLY A 66 -20.41 -4.14 1.60
C GLY A 66 -18.96 -4.54 1.35
N ARG A 67 -18.61 -5.80 1.60
CA ARG A 67 -17.27 -6.35 1.36
C ARG A 67 -16.96 -6.52 -0.12
N LYS A 68 -17.94 -6.86 -0.96
CA LYS A 68 -17.75 -6.87 -2.42
C LYS A 68 -17.35 -5.50 -2.96
N GLN A 69 -17.82 -4.41 -2.35
CA GLN A 69 -17.45 -3.05 -2.75
C GLN A 69 -16.02 -2.66 -2.35
N GLU A 70 -15.38 -3.38 -1.42
CA GLU A 70 -14.03 -3.06 -0.94
C GLU A 70 -12.97 -3.17 -2.02
N VAL A 71 -13.19 -3.97 -3.07
CA VAL A 71 -12.29 -4.04 -4.25
C VAL A 71 -12.13 -2.70 -4.97
N ASN A 72 -13.09 -1.78 -4.79
CA ASN A 72 -13.04 -0.44 -5.35
C ASN A 72 -12.32 0.58 -4.45
N LEU A 73 -11.85 0.17 -3.26
CA LEU A 73 -11.00 1.01 -2.44
C LEU A 73 -9.65 1.15 -3.13
N ARG A 74 -9.29 2.37 -3.50
CA ARG A 74 -8.02 2.66 -4.19
C ARG A 74 -6.97 3.28 -3.26
N GLN A 75 -7.41 3.99 -2.21
CA GLN A 75 -6.51 4.73 -1.32
C GLN A 75 -6.15 3.88 -0.08
N VAL A 76 -4.87 3.79 0.25
CA VAL A 76 -4.36 3.04 1.41
C VAL A 76 -5.02 3.51 2.72
N ARG A 77 -5.15 4.82 2.96
CA ARG A 77 -5.92 5.36 4.09
C ARG A 77 -7.35 4.84 4.21
N ARG A 78 -8.02 4.50 3.10
CA ARG A 78 -9.37 3.92 3.12
C ARG A 78 -9.33 2.41 3.34
N MET A 79 -8.36 1.71 2.76
CA MET A 79 -8.14 0.27 3.00
C MET A 79 -7.82 0.01 4.48
N LEU A 80 -6.85 0.73 5.04
CA LEU A 80 -6.47 0.62 6.45
C LEU A 80 -7.63 0.96 7.40
N GLY A 81 -8.46 1.94 7.03
CA GLY A 81 -9.66 2.28 7.80
C GLY A 81 -10.79 1.24 7.78
N ARG A 82 -10.65 0.13 7.03
CA ARG A 82 -11.56 -1.03 7.12
C ARG A 82 -11.04 -2.11 8.08
N ILE A 83 -9.76 -2.04 8.47
CA ILE A 83 -9.13 -2.99 9.40
C ILE A 83 -9.43 -2.61 10.86
N VAL A 84 -9.68 -1.33 11.12
CA VAL A 84 -10.03 -0.74 12.42
C VAL A 84 -11.52 -0.45 12.47
#